data_AF-A0AAW2VXQ6-F1
#
_entry.id   AF-A0AAW2VXQ6-F1
#
_cell.length_a   1.000
_cell.length_b   1.000
_cell.length_c   1.000
_cell.angle_alpha   90.00
_cell.angle_beta   90.00
_cell.angle_gamma   90.00
#
_symmetry.space_group_name_H-M   'P 1'
#
loop_
_entity.id
_entity.type
_entity.pdbx_description
1 polymer ?
#
loop_
_entity_poly.entity_id
_entity_poly.type
_entity_poly.pdbx_seq_one_letter_code
_entity_poly.pdbx_strand_id
1 'polypeptide(L)'
;MIDFLWHNKDSRKTHWISWDKLCANKNRGGLSLRKMVAFNKAILAKQLWHVLQTVVAARSSFTWRSILATYELSFAESRWHIRIGRSVLKWGDRWIPRPLIFQVMSPPNTLRTDAMIAELLDENGNWNEALIEDVFRSDDVEAILGISISAGGQDQFRWHYEKIGRYFVRSAYRLLSQGTLIPAQSASVGSTFYIPDNWPFIWKTKVSLNIRMFVWRACRDSWPTSANFAWRGVKVIGACLWCGLEDEDLLHSLLQCHFARLVSGLSHLPWSHDAPSAMREKGHRMASSPQ
;
A
#
# COMPACT_ATOMS: atom_id res chain seq x y z
N MET A 1 4.17 10.58 -19.49
CA MET A 1 5.04 10.56 -18.28
C MET A 1 5.35 9.13 -17.81
N ILE A 2 4.51 8.14 -18.12
CA ILE A 2 4.81 6.70 -17.90
C ILE A 2 5.81 6.16 -18.95
N ASP A 3 5.93 6.84 -20.09
CA ASP A 3 6.74 6.42 -21.24
C ASP A 3 8.25 6.49 -20.99
N PHE A 4 8.70 7.32 -20.05
CA PHE A 4 10.14 7.48 -19.75
C PHE A 4 10.76 6.28 -19.02
N LEU A 5 9.94 5.42 -18.42
CA LEU A 5 10.45 4.26 -17.68
C LEU A 5 10.16 2.91 -18.35
N TRP A 6 9.11 2.76 -19.17
CA TRP A 6 8.64 1.41 -19.55
C TRP A 6 7.97 1.23 -20.93
N HIS A 7 7.99 2.17 -21.89
CA HIS A 7 7.21 1.95 -23.13
C HIS A 7 7.98 2.07 -24.45
N ASN A 8 7.96 0.96 -25.21
CA ASN A 8 7.80 0.90 -26.67
C ASN A 8 6.92 -0.33 -26.97
N LYS A 9 6.05 -0.26 -27.97
CA LYS A 9 4.79 -1.04 -28.07
C LYS A 9 4.91 -2.56 -28.28
N ASP A 10 6.08 -3.09 -28.63
CA ASP A 10 6.14 -4.44 -29.24
C ASP A 10 6.94 -5.52 -28.49
N SER A 11 7.34 -5.32 -27.22
CA SER A 11 8.00 -6.42 -26.46
C SER A 11 7.76 -6.37 -24.94
N ARG A 12 7.47 -7.53 -24.33
CA ARG A 12 7.52 -7.72 -22.87
C ARG A 12 8.97 -7.54 -22.41
N LYS A 13 9.33 -6.34 -21.93
CA LYS A 13 10.65 -6.09 -21.35
C LYS A 13 10.74 -6.60 -19.91
N THR A 14 11.92 -7.12 -19.56
CA THR A 14 12.25 -7.57 -18.20
C THR A 14 12.23 -6.41 -17.22
N HIS A 15 11.41 -6.52 -16.17
CA HIS A 15 11.43 -5.55 -15.06
C HIS A 15 12.59 -5.84 -14.11
N TRP A 16 13.56 -4.93 -14.05
CA TRP A 16 14.74 -5.08 -13.18
C TRP A 16 14.42 -4.90 -11.69
N ILE A 17 13.39 -4.11 -11.36
CA ILE A 17 12.99 -3.82 -9.98
C ILE A 17 11.49 -4.07 -9.86
N SER A 18 11.07 -4.82 -8.84
CA SER A 18 9.66 -5.07 -8.54
C SER A 18 8.91 -3.76 -8.25
N TRP A 19 7.65 -3.68 -8.66
CA TRP A 19 6.81 -2.49 -8.45
C TRP A 19 6.70 -2.07 -6.97
N ASP A 20 6.61 -3.02 -6.03
CA ASP A 20 6.55 -2.70 -4.60
C ASP A 20 7.81 -1.97 -4.10
N LYS A 21 8.99 -2.40 -4.55
CA LYS A 21 10.27 -1.71 -4.25
C LYS A 21 10.35 -0.32 -4.87
N LEU A 22 9.65 -0.06 -5.98
CA LEU A 22 9.53 1.28 -6.57
C LEU A 22 8.58 2.17 -5.77
N CYS A 23 7.48 1.60 -5.27
CA CYS A 23 6.50 2.31 -4.45
C CYS A 23 6.98 2.61 -3.02
N ALA A 24 8.03 1.93 -2.55
CA ALA A 24 8.62 2.20 -1.24
C ALA A 24 9.10 3.66 -1.10
N ASN A 25 9.23 4.11 0.15
CA ASN A 25 9.72 5.46 0.43
C ASN A 25 11.18 5.62 -0.04
N LYS A 26 11.54 6.80 -0.55
CA LYS A 26 12.92 7.19 -0.88
C LYS A 26 13.94 6.91 0.21
N ASN A 27 13.57 7.05 1.48
CA ASN A 27 14.44 6.75 2.63
C ASN A 27 14.67 5.25 2.83
N ARG A 28 13.80 4.40 2.27
CA ARG A 28 13.94 2.94 2.21
C ARG A 28 14.34 2.47 0.80
N GLY A 29 14.85 3.41 0.00
CA GLY A 29 15.34 3.20 -1.34
C GLY A 29 14.30 3.11 -2.43
N GLY A 30 13.00 3.24 -2.17
CA GLY A 30 12.05 3.33 -3.28
C GLY A 30 12.04 4.69 -3.96
N LEU A 31 11.07 4.91 -4.85
CA LEU A 31 10.87 6.17 -5.56
C LEU A 31 9.68 6.97 -5.01
N SER A 32 9.02 6.45 -3.96
CA SER A 32 7.76 6.97 -3.41
C SER A 32 6.64 7.05 -4.46
N LEU A 33 6.64 6.14 -5.44
CA LEU A 33 5.57 6.05 -6.43
C LEU A 33 4.28 5.54 -5.78
N ARG A 34 3.13 6.01 -6.25
CA ARG A 34 1.84 5.53 -5.75
C ARG A 34 1.53 4.15 -6.32
N LYS A 35 1.05 3.23 -5.47
CA LYS A 35 0.44 1.98 -5.91
C LYS A 35 -0.87 2.32 -6.61
N MET A 36 -0.85 2.40 -7.94
CA MET A 36 -1.98 2.91 -8.73
C MET A 36 -3.30 2.18 -8.46
N VAL A 37 -3.28 0.85 -8.31
CA VAL A 37 -4.48 0.08 -7.97
C VAL A 37 -5.07 0.52 -6.63
N ALA A 38 -4.24 0.64 -5.59
CA ALA A 38 -4.68 1.11 -4.28
C ALA A 38 -5.16 2.58 -4.32
N PHE A 39 -4.48 3.43 -5.10
CA PHE A 39 -4.85 4.83 -5.25
C PHE A 39 -6.18 5.01 -5.99
N ASN A 40 -6.39 4.25 -7.07
CA ASN A 40 -7.64 4.26 -7.84
C ASN A 40 -8.80 3.75 -6.98
N LYS A 41 -8.61 2.65 -6.23
CA LYS A 41 -9.60 2.17 -5.25
C LYS A 41 -9.95 3.25 -4.21
N ALA A 42 -8.95 3.95 -3.67
CA ALA A 42 -9.18 5.05 -2.72
C ALA A 42 -9.95 6.24 -3.33
N ILE A 43 -9.76 6.52 -4.62
CA ILE A 43 -10.53 7.56 -5.32
C ILE A 43 -11.96 7.08 -5.61
N LEU A 44 -12.14 5.85 -6.07
CA LEU A 44 -13.46 5.26 -6.32
C LEU A 44 -14.29 5.26 -5.03
N ALA A 45 -13.69 4.85 -3.91
CA ALA A 45 -14.33 4.93 -2.61
C ALA A 45 -14.66 6.38 -2.18
N LYS A 46 -13.91 7.40 -2.62
CA LYS A 46 -14.33 8.80 -2.40
C LYS A 46 -15.63 9.13 -3.15
N GLN A 47 -15.78 8.68 -4.38
CA GLN A 47 -17.00 8.91 -5.15
C GLN A 47 -18.20 8.21 -4.51
N LEU A 48 -18.02 6.94 -4.11
CA LEU A 48 -19.04 6.19 -3.39
C LEU A 48 -19.38 6.82 -2.04
N TRP A 49 -18.41 7.40 -1.33
CA TRP A 49 -18.66 8.14 -0.10
C TRP A 49 -19.62 9.31 -0.32
N HIS A 50 -19.45 10.08 -1.40
CA HIS A 50 -20.36 11.17 -1.73
C HIS A 50 -21.77 10.66 -2.03
N VAL A 51 -21.89 9.56 -2.78
CA VAL A 51 -23.18 8.91 -3.06
C VAL A 51 -23.84 8.41 -1.76
N LEU A 52 -23.09 7.80 -0.84
CA LEU A 52 -23.61 7.33 0.44
C LEU A 52 -24.24 8.47 1.25
N GLN A 53 -23.57 9.62 1.31
CA GLN A 53 -24.05 10.78 2.06
C GLN A 53 -25.31 11.40 1.44
N THR A 54 -25.54 11.26 0.13
CA THR A 54 -26.71 11.83 -0.55
C THR A 54 -27.87 10.84 -0.68
N VAL A 55 -27.57 9.57 -0.98
CA VAL A 55 -28.56 8.53 -1.33
C VAL A 55 -29.03 7.75 -0.11
N VAL A 56 -28.20 7.52 0.92
CA VAL A 56 -28.67 6.84 2.14
C VAL A 56 -29.50 7.78 3.04
N ALA A 57 -29.28 9.09 2.95
CA ALA A 57 -30.21 10.09 3.49
C ALA A 57 -31.59 10.05 2.79
N ALA A 58 -31.68 9.47 1.59
CA ALA A 58 -32.88 9.41 0.76
C ALA A 58 -33.23 7.96 0.38
N ARG A 59 -33.74 7.17 1.34
CA ARG A 59 -34.37 5.82 1.18
C ARG A 59 -34.02 5.13 -0.15
N SER A 60 -32.81 4.61 -0.26
CA SER A 60 -32.30 4.10 -1.54
C SER A 60 -32.96 2.78 -1.97
N SER A 61 -33.14 2.62 -3.29
CA SER A 61 -33.65 1.40 -3.93
C SER A 61 -32.72 0.21 -3.72
N PHE A 62 -33.26 -1.01 -3.87
CA PHE A 62 -32.53 -2.27 -3.72
C PHE A 62 -31.21 -2.31 -4.53
N THR A 63 -31.22 -1.76 -5.74
CA THR A 63 -30.03 -1.69 -6.62
C THR A 63 -28.88 -0.94 -5.98
N TRP A 64 -29.14 0.21 -5.35
CA TRP A 64 -28.09 0.99 -4.68
C TRP A 64 -27.55 0.28 -3.46
N ARG A 65 -28.40 -0.42 -2.70
CA ARG A 65 -27.94 -1.26 -1.58
C ARG A 65 -27.04 -2.40 -2.05
N SER A 66 -27.39 -3.05 -3.17
CA SER A 66 -26.57 -4.11 -3.77
C SER A 66 -25.22 -3.59 -4.29
N ILE A 67 -25.21 -2.44 -4.97
CA ILE A 67 -23.96 -1.79 -5.41
C ILE A 67 -23.09 -1.43 -4.19
N LEU A 68 -23.67 -0.85 -3.14
CA LEU A 68 -22.92 -0.51 -1.93
C LEU A 68 -22.35 -1.76 -1.24
N ALA A 69 -23.12 -2.85 -1.14
CA ALA A 69 -22.68 -4.13 -0.62
C ALA A 69 -21.45 -4.67 -1.39
N THR A 70 -21.44 -4.59 -2.73
CA THR A 70 -20.26 -5.00 -3.52
C THR A 70 -19.00 -4.16 -3.26
N TYR A 71 -19.16 -2.92 -2.78
CA TYR A 71 -18.07 -2.03 -2.43
C TYR A 71 -17.81 -1.92 -0.92
N GLU A 72 -18.54 -2.68 -0.08
CA GLU A 72 -18.38 -2.65 1.39
C GLU A 72 -16.97 -3.02 1.84
N LEU A 73 -16.21 -3.81 1.06
CA LEU A 73 -14.79 -4.06 1.33
C LEU A 73 -13.95 -2.77 1.36
N SER A 74 -14.40 -1.70 0.71
CA SER A 74 -13.74 -0.38 0.73
C SER A 74 -14.09 0.45 1.98
N PHE A 75 -15.18 0.09 2.68
CA PHE A 75 -15.70 0.79 3.85
C PHE A 75 -15.91 -0.13 5.06
N ALA A 76 -15.30 -1.33 5.07
CA ALA A 76 -15.38 -2.30 6.16
C ALA A 76 -15.11 -1.69 7.54
N GLU A 77 -14.34 -0.61 7.53
CA GLU A 77 -13.82 0.12 8.67
C GLU A 77 -14.53 1.47 8.83
N SER A 78 -15.77 1.59 8.37
CA SER A 78 -16.63 2.78 8.52
C SER A 78 -17.89 2.40 9.27
N ARG A 79 -18.35 3.31 10.14
CA ARG A 79 -19.47 3.06 11.04
C ARG A 79 -20.52 4.16 10.96
N TRP A 80 -21.77 3.79 11.15
CA TRP A 80 -22.85 4.72 11.42
C TRP A 80 -22.68 5.36 12.78
N HIS A 81 -22.88 6.68 12.82
CA HIS A 81 -23.06 7.45 14.03
C HIS A 81 -24.55 7.71 14.18
N ILE A 82 -25.14 7.05 15.17
CA ILE A 82 -26.57 7.07 15.43
C ILE A 82 -26.98 8.43 15.98
N ARG A 83 -28.13 8.91 15.52
CA ARG A 83 -28.85 10.06 16.08
C ARG A 83 -30.31 9.71 16.29
N ILE A 84 -31.10 9.71 15.23
CA ILE A 84 -32.54 9.40 15.30
C ILE A 84 -32.79 7.89 15.12
N GLY A 85 -31.83 7.16 14.55
CA GLY A 85 -31.90 5.70 14.38
C GLY A 85 -32.88 5.24 13.30
N ARG A 86 -33.45 6.16 12.51
CA ARG A 86 -34.46 5.86 11.47
C ARG A 86 -33.85 5.45 10.13
N SER A 87 -32.54 5.61 9.95
CA SER A 87 -31.84 5.32 8.70
C SER A 87 -30.88 4.14 8.80
N VAL A 88 -30.81 3.49 9.97
CA VAL A 88 -29.85 2.43 10.26
C VAL A 88 -30.59 1.21 10.80
N LEU A 89 -30.34 0.06 10.18
CA LEU A 89 -30.87 -1.22 10.63
C LEU A 89 -30.16 -1.65 11.92
N LYS A 90 -30.92 -2.20 12.86
CA LYS A 90 -30.30 -2.74 14.08
C LYS A 90 -29.46 -3.98 13.79
N TRP A 91 -29.79 -4.72 12.73
CA TRP A 91 -29.06 -5.90 12.25
C TRP A 91 -28.36 -5.63 10.92
N GLY A 92 -27.14 -6.15 10.74
CA GLY A 92 -26.39 -6.08 9.46
C GLY A 92 -25.64 -4.77 9.22
N ASP A 93 -26.19 -3.62 9.63
CA ASP A 93 -25.46 -2.35 9.53
C ASP A 93 -24.31 -2.24 10.55
N ARG A 94 -23.24 -1.55 10.15
CA ARG A 94 -22.07 -1.28 11.00
C ARG A 94 -22.29 -0.06 11.87
N TRP A 95 -22.76 -0.20 13.11
CA TRP A 95 -23.03 0.92 14.02
C TRP A 95 -22.44 0.75 15.42
N ILE A 96 -22.01 -0.45 15.79
CA ILE A 96 -21.40 -0.71 17.11
C ILE A 96 -19.91 -0.33 17.07
N PRO A 97 -19.38 0.33 18.11
CA PRO A 97 -17.97 0.74 18.19
C PRO A 97 -17.02 -0.43 18.52
N ARG A 98 -17.19 -1.59 17.86
CA ARG A 98 -16.31 -2.76 18.00
C ARG A 98 -15.26 -2.76 16.88
N PRO A 99 -13.95 -2.73 17.19
CA PRO A 99 -12.91 -2.78 16.17
C PRO A 99 -13.07 -4.01 15.25
N LEU A 100 -12.73 -3.85 13.97
CA LEU A 100 -12.72 -4.89 12.91
C LEU A 100 -14.08 -5.32 12.35
N ILE A 101 -15.15 -5.33 13.16
CA ILE A 101 -16.46 -5.88 12.74
C ILE A 101 -17.52 -4.77 12.65
N PHE A 102 -17.55 -3.87 13.64
CA PHE A 102 -18.54 -2.80 13.80
C PHE A 102 -20.03 -3.23 13.79
N GLN A 103 -20.31 -4.54 13.80
CA GLN A 103 -21.65 -5.11 13.77
C GLN A 103 -22.03 -5.73 15.11
N VAL A 104 -23.32 -5.94 15.28
CA VAL A 104 -23.90 -6.76 16.36
C VAL A 104 -23.48 -8.20 16.21
N MET A 105 -23.04 -8.83 17.30
CA MET A 105 -22.65 -10.25 17.33
C MET A 105 -23.79 -11.16 17.78
N SER A 106 -24.77 -10.61 18.49
CA SER A 106 -25.98 -11.31 18.91
C SER A 106 -26.73 -11.85 17.69
N PRO A 107 -27.17 -13.12 17.72
CA PRO A 107 -28.01 -13.65 16.66
C PRO A 107 -29.33 -12.87 16.63
N PRO A 108 -29.88 -12.54 15.45
CA PRO A 108 -31.17 -11.87 15.37
C PRO A 108 -32.25 -12.72 16.05
N ASN A 109 -32.78 -12.24 17.18
CA ASN A 109 -33.84 -12.95 17.92
C ASN A 109 -35.23 -12.77 17.26
N THR A 110 -35.29 -12.09 16.11
CA THR A 110 -36.52 -11.80 15.37
C THR A 110 -36.33 -12.11 13.88
N LEU A 111 -37.37 -12.67 13.25
CA LEU A 111 -37.43 -12.91 11.79
C LEU A 111 -37.46 -11.60 10.98
N ARG A 112 -37.55 -10.45 11.66
CA ARG A 112 -37.72 -9.12 11.06
C ARG A 112 -36.35 -8.46 10.85
N THR A 113 -35.77 -8.67 9.66
CA THR A 113 -34.45 -8.15 9.28
C THR A 113 -34.44 -6.65 8.94
N ASP A 114 -35.61 -6.03 8.76
CA ASP A 114 -35.79 -4.62 8.40
C ASP A 114 -36.00 -3.70 9.61
N ALA A 115 -35.83 -4.22 10.83
CA ALA A 115 -35.98 -3.46 12.06
C ALA A 115 -34.88 -2.39 12.23
N MET A 116 -35.30 -1.17 12.56
CA MET A 116 -34.43 0.01 12.67
C MET A 116 -33.93 0.23 14.10
N ILE A 117 -32.82 0.96 14.25
CA ILE A 117 -32.27 1.35 15.57
C ILE A 117 -33.24 2.24 16.35
N ALA A 118 -34.07 3.02 15.68
CA ALA A 118 -35.09 3.87 16.31
C ALA A 118 -36.05 3.10 17.23
N GLU A 119 -36.24 1.80 17.01
CA GLU A 119 -37.08 0.95 17.87
C GLU A 119 -36.42 0.63 19.22
N LEU A 120 -35.12 0.82 19.33
CA LEU A 120 -34.35 0.64 20.57
C LEU A 120 -34.32 1.92 21.41
N LEU A 121 -34.95 3.00 20.92
CA LEU A 121 -35.00 4.29 21.57
C LEU A 121 -36.33 4.49 22.30
N ASP A 122 -36.27 5.19 23.43
CA ASP A 122 -37.46 5.66 24.15
C ASP A 122 -38.10 6.88 23.44
N GLU A 123 -39.23 7.36 23.97
CA GLU A 123 -39.92 8.55 23.44
C GLU A 123 -39.08 9.83 23.55
N ASN A 124 -38.06 9.85 24.41
CA ASN A 124 -37.14 10.96 24.62
C ASN A 124 -35.91 10.90 23.69
N GLY A 125 -35.72 9.80 22.94
CA GLY A 125 -34.57 9.57 22.07
C GLY A 125 -33.33 9.01 22.78
N ASN A 126 -33.47 8.50 24.00
CA ASN A 126 -32.44 7.77 24.73
C ASN A 126 -32.55 6.26 24.49
N TRP A 127 -31.50 5.51 24.83
CA TRP A 127 -31.53 4.06 24.79
C TRP A 127 -32.56 3.48 25.77
N ASN A 128 -33.41 2.57 25.30
CA ASN A 128 -34.27 1.78 26.17
C ASN A 128 -33.47 0.59 26.73
N GLU A 129 -32.86 0.77 27.90
CA GLU A 129 -31.96 -0.20 28.53
C GLU A 129 -32.63 -1.57 28.70
N ALA A 130 -33.86 -1.60 29.22
CA ALA A 130 -34.60 -2.84 29.45
C ALA A 130 -34.85 -3.63 28.16
N LEU A 131 -35.17 -2.93 27.06
CA LEU A 131 -35.35 -3.57 25.75
C LEU A 131 -34.03 -4.06 25.17
N ILE A 132 -32.93 -3.32 25.38
CA ILE A 132 -31.61 -3.69 24.87
C ILE A 132 -31.09 -4.95 25.57
N GLU A 133 -31.28 -5.05 26.88
CA GLU A 133 -30.91 -6.23 27.67
C GLU A 133 -31.70 -7.49 27.26
N ASP A 134 -32.96 -7.34 26.84
CA ASP A 134 -33.79 -8.45 26.36
C ASP A 134 -33.41 -8.90 24.93
N VAL A 135 -33.02 -7.95 24.08
CA VAL A 135 -32.76 -8.21 22.65
C VAL A 135 -31.32 -8.65 22.38
N PHE A 136 -30.34 -8.19 23.16
CA PHE A 136 -28.91 -8.36 22.88
C PHE A 136 -28.18 -9.10 24.00
N ARG A 137 -27.08 -9.77 23.65
CA ARG A 137 -26.14 -10.36 24.63
C ARG A 137 -25.40 -9.27 25.41
N SER A 138 -24.95 -9.59 26.61
CA SER A 138 -24.19 -8.70 27.51
C SER A 138 -23.08 -7.89 26.80
N ASP A 139 -22.31 -8.54 25.93
CA ASP A 139 -21.19 -7.91 25.21
C ASP A 139 -21.67 -6.83 24.20
N ASP A 140 -22.87 -7.02 23.64
CA ASP A 140 -23.54 -6.05 22.78
C ASP A 140 -24.20 -4.96 23.59
N VAL A 141 -24.85 -5.29 24.71
CA VAL A 141 -25.46 -4.31 25.63
C VAL A 141 -24.45 -3.26 26.07
N GLU A 142 -23.29 -3.66 26.60
CA GLU A 142 -22.26 -2.73 27.07
C GLU A 142 -21.78 -1.79 25.96
N ALA A 143 -21.56 -2.34 24.76
CA ALA A 143 -21.08 -1.56 23.62
C ALA A 143 -22.15 -0.61 23.07
N ILE A 144 -23.43 -0.97 23.13
CA ILE A 144 -24.57 -0.15 22.70
C ILE A 144 -24.78 1.00 23.68
N LEU A 145 -24.84 0.71 24.98
CA LEU A 145 -25.03 1.72 26.03
C LEU A 145 -23.87 2.73 26.09
N GLY A 146 -22.66 2.32 25.70
CA GLY A 146 -21.51 3.22 25.54
C GLY A 146 -21.63 4.22 24.38
N ILE A 147 -22.63 4.10 23.49
CA ILE A 147 -22.84 5.03 22.37
C ILE A 147 -23.67 6.21 22.84
N SER A 148 -23.06 7.40 22.89
CA SER A 148 -23.79 8.64 23.15
C SER A 148 -24.71 8.99 21.97
N ILE A 149 -26.01 9.06 22.20
CA ILE A 149 -26.97 9.58 21.22
C ILE A 149 -26.98 11.10 21.31
N SER A 150 -26.76 11.78 20.19
CA SER A 150 -26.94 13.24 20.13
C SER A 150 -28.37 13.57 19.73
N ALA A 151 -29.09 14.29 20.58
CA ALA A 151 -30.42 14.79 20.25
C ALA A 151 -30.34 15.79 19.08
N GLY A 152 -30.87 15.40 17.90
CA GLY A 152 -31.05 16.27 16.74
C GLY A 152 -30.21 15.93 15.50
N GLY A 153 -30.88 15.89 14.34
CA GLY A 153 -30.29 15.65 13.02
C GLY A 153 -30.30 14.19 12.57
N GLN A 154 -29.96 13.93 11.30
CA GLN A 154 -30.01 12.59 10.71
C GLN A 154 -28.79 11.73 11.07
N ASP A 155 -28.95 10.40 11.04
CA ASP A 155 -27.87 9.43 11.22
C ASP A 155 -26.76 9.66 10.18
N GLN A 156 -25.49 9.56 10.60
CA GLN A 156 -24.35 9.91 9.75
C GLN A 156 -23.40 8.73 9.57
N PHE A 157 -23.09 8.38 8.32
CA PHE A 157 -22.00 7.44 8.05
C PHE A 157 -20.65 8.13 8.27
N ARG A 158 -19.78 7.56 9.11
CA ARG A 158 -18.48 8.14 9.52
C ARG A 158 -17.30 7.24 9.18
N TRP A 159 -16.27 7.86 8.62
CA TRP A 159 -14.98 7.25 8.32
C TRP A 159 -14.14 7.13 9.60
N HIS A 160 -13.80 5.90 10.02
CA HIS A 160 -13.18 5.65 11.32
C HIS A 160 -11.75 6.21 11.45
N TYR A 161 -10.98 6.25 10.35
CA TYR A 161 -9.56 6.61 10.38
C TYR A 161 -9.25 8.11 10.47
N GLU A 162 -10.27 8.96 10.61
CA GLU A 162 -10.11 10.41 10.73
C GLU A 162 -11.01 10.94 11.83
N LYS A 163 -10.48 11.77 12.73
CA LYS A 163 -11.21 12.29 13.92
C LYS A 163 -12.52 13.01 13.56
N ILE A 164 -12.56 13.64 12.39
CA ILE A 164 -13.72 14.41 11.90
C ILE A 164 -14.79 13.49 11.29
N GLY A 165 -14.48 12.20 11.06
CA GLY A 165 -15.39 11.23 10.46
C GLY A 165 -15.61 11.40 8.95
N ARG A 166 -14.85 12.31 8.30
CA ARG A 166 -14.90 12.53 6.85
C ARG A 166 -13.93 11.60 6.14
N TYR A 167 -14.35 11.15 4.95
CA TYR A 167 -13.49 10.34 4.09
C TYR A 167 -12.39 11.19 3.44
N PHE A 168 -11.14 10.72 3.55
CA PHE A 168 -10.02 11.28 2.82
C PHE A 168 -9.29 10.19 2.03
N VAL A 169 -8.99 10.49 0.75
CA VAL A 169 -8.23 9.57 -0.12
C VAL A 169 -6.90 9.16 0.50
N ARG A 170 -6.25 10.05 1.26
CA ARG A 170 -4.96 9.79 1.90
C ARG A 170 -5.01 8.67 2.96
N SER A 171 -6.06 8.62 3.77
CA SER A 171 -6.20 7.62 4.85
C SER A 171 -6.65 6.29 4.27
N ALA A 172 -7.58 6.29 3.33
CA ALA A 172 -7.96 5.09 2.58
C ALA A 172 -6.80 4.52 1.74
N TYR A 173 -6.03 5.37 1.06
CA TYR A 173 -4.85 4.94 0.32
C TYR A 173 -3.81 4.30 1.24
N ARG A 174 -3.58 4.87 2.43
CA ARG A 174 -2.65 4.30 3.42
C ARG A 174 -3.07 2.88 3.80
N LEU A 175 -4.34 2.67 4.14
CA LEU A 175 -4.91 1.36 4.44
C LEU A 175 -4.70 0.37 3.29
N LEU A 176 -5.13 0.74 2.08
CA LEU A 176 -5.02 -0.12 0.89
C LEU A 176 -3.57 -0.39 0.47
N SER A 177 -2.65 0.53 0.77
CA SER A 177 -1.23 0.40 0.43
C SER A 177 -0.45 -0.51 1.39
N GLN A 178 -0.92 -0.65 2.62
CA GLN A 178 -0.30 -1.46 3.68
C GLN A 178 -0.71 -2.94 3.62
N GLY A 179 -1.72 -3.28 2.80
CA GLY A 179 -2.21 -4.64 2.65
C GLY A 179 -3.21 -4.99 3.74
N THR A 180 -4.34 -5.55 3.33
CA THR A 180 -5.35 -6.13 4.21
C THR A 180 -4.74 -7.17 5.15
N LEU A 181 -5.15 -7.11 6.41
CA LEU A 181 -5.08 -8.13 7.48
C LEU A 181 -4.66 -9.53 7.00
N ILE A 182 -3.36 -9.78 7.07
CA ILE A 182 -2.63 -11.00 7.48
C ILE A 182 -1.17 -10.53 7.48
N PRO A 183 -0.37 -10.72 8.55
CA PRO A 183 1.06 -10.52 8.48
C PRO A 183 1.63 -11.61 7.59
N ALA A 184 1.51 -11.42 6.26
CA ALA A 184 2.31 -12.16 5.32
C ALA A 184 3.74 -11.72 5.63
N GLN A 185 4.43 -12.58 6.37
CA GLN A 185 5.88 -12.68 6.39
C GLN A 185 6.32 -12.98 4.96
N SER A 186 6.19 -11.99 4.08
CA SER A 186 6.89 -11.97 2.81
C SER A 186 8.32 -11.61 3.17
N ALA A 187 9.03 -12.59 3.72
CA ALA A 187 10.47 -12.61 3.71
C ALA A 187 10.87 -12.35 2.26
N SER A 188 11.36 -11.14 1.99
CA SER A 188 12.01 -10.88 0.73
C SER A 188 13.23 -11.78 0.72
N VAL A 189 13.22 -12.80 -0.14
CA VAL A 189 14.40 -13.58 -0.50
C VAL A 189 15.53 -12.58 -0.72
N GLY A 190 16.54 -12.66 0.16
CA GLY A 190 17.59 -11.67 0.28
C GLY A 190 18.24 -11.43 -1.07
N SER A 191 18.23 -10.18 -1.54
CA SER A 191 19.20 -9.77 -2.54
C SER A 191 20.55 -9.75 -1.85
N THR A 192 21.43 -10.66 -2.23
CA THR A 192 22.78 -10.88 -1.69
C THR A 192 23.75 -9.74 -2.02
N PHE A 193 23.31 -8.48 -2.08
CA PHE A 193 24.09 -7.31 -2.53
C PHE A 193 23.87 -6.10 -1.62
N TYR A 194 24.92 -5.30 -1.45
CA TYR A 194 24.98 -4.12 -0.59
C TYR A 194 23.88 -3.11 -0.91
N ILE A 195 22.89 -3.04 -0.02
CA ILE A 195 21.88 -1.99 0.02
C ILE A 195 22.49 -0.84 0.84
N PRO A 196 22.66 0.37 0.30
CA PRO A 196 23.10 1.49 1.13
C PRO A 196 22.10 1.70 2.27
N ASP A 197 22.57 1.68 3.51
CA ASP A 197 21.72 2.00 4.68
C ASP A 197 21.20 3.45 4.62
N ASN A 198 21.87 4.31 3.84
CA ASN A 198 21.58 5.73 3.73
C ASN A 198 21.05 6.16 2.35
N TRP A 199 19.93 5.59 1.89
CA TRP A 199 19.25 6.05 0.67
C TRP A 199 19.03 7.58 0.53
N PRO A 200 18.81 8.35 1.61
CA PRO A 200 18.68 9.81 1.52
C PRO A 200 19.85 10.52 0.83
N PHE A 201 21.08 9.97 0.84
CA PHE A 201 22.24 10.63 0.21
C PHE A 201 21.97 10.90 -1.28
N ILE A 202 21.42 9.92 -2.02
CA ILE A 202 21.16 10.02 -3.45
C ILE A 202 20.23 11.21 -3.75
N TRP A 203 19.18 11.36 -2.93
CA TRP A 203 18.15 12.36 -3.16
C TRP A 203 18.54 13.77 -2.69
N LYS A 204 19.49 13.88 -1.76
CA LYS A 204 20.00 15.17 -1.23
C LYS A 204 21.10 15.78 -2.09
N THR A 205 21.79 14.99 -2.92
CA THR A 205 22.88 15.49 -3.80
C THR A 205 22.39 16.53 -4.81
N LYS A 206 23.16 17.59 -5.03
CA LYS A 206 22.85 18.66 -6.00
C LYS A 206 23.23 18.27 -7.44
N VAL A 207 22.67 17.16 -7.93
CA VAL A 207 22.86 16.69 -9.32
C VAL A 207 21.51 16.51 -10.02
N SER A 208 21.52 16.42 -11.35
CA SER A 208 20.31 16.23 -12.14
C SER A 208 19.59 14.92 -11.78
N LEU A 209 18.27 14.87 -12.03
CA LEU A 209 17.47 13.67 -11.75
C LEU A 209 18.01 12.43 -12.48
N ASN A 210 18.51 12.60 -13.70
CA ASN A 210 19.07 11.50 -14.49
C ASN A 210 20.27 10.85 -13.77
N ILE A 211 21.16 11.64 -13.19
CA ILE A 211 22.31 11.15 -12.42
C ILE A 211 21.84 10.45 -11.13
N ARG A 212 20.86 11.04 -10.41
CA ARG A 212 20.29 10.38 -9.22
C ARG A 212 19.65 9.04 -9.56
N MET A 213 18.91 8.96 -10.67
CA MET A 213 18.27 7.73 -11.15
C MET A 213 19.31 6.68 -11.58
N PHE A 214 20.39 7.11 -12.24
CA PHE A 214 21.51 6.27 -12.61
C PHE A 214 22.15 5.62 -11.37
N VAL A 215 22.53 6.43 -10.39
CA VAL A 215 23.14 5.96 -9.13
C VAL A 215 22.18 5.06 -8.36
N TRP A 216 20.91 5.45 -8.26
CA TRP A 216 19.88 4.65 -7.61
C TRP A 216 19.70 3.27 -8.26
N ARG A 217 19.74 3.18 -9.60
CA ARG A 217 19.70 1.89 -10.33
C ARG A 217 20.94 1.06 -10.08
N ALA A 218 22.11 1.69 -9.99
CA ALA A 218 23.39 1.03 -9.70
C ALA A 218 23.37 0.45 -8.28
N CYS A 219 22.98 1.21 -7.26
CA CYS A 219 22.82 0.73 -5.88
C CYS A 219 21.77 -0.39 -5.71
N ARG A 220 20.96 -0.68 -6.74
CA ARG A 220 19.95 -1.74 -6.76
C ARG A 220 20.32 -2.93 -7.63
N ASP A 221 21.52 -2.91 -8.19
CA ASP A 221 22.00 -3.92 -9.14
C ASP A 221 20.95 -4.22 -10.22
N SER A 222 20.37 -3.13 -10.75
CA SER A 222 19.25 -3.19 -11.69
C SER A 222 19.69 -2.90 -13.13
N TRP A 223 20.99 -2.99 -13.36
CA TRP A 223 21.62 -2.74 -14.64
C TRP A 223 21.68 -4.02 -15.47
N PRO A 224 21.58 -3.92 -16.80
CA PRO A 224 21.59 -5.08 -17.69
C PRO A 224 23.01 -5.60 -17.91
N THR A 225 23.68 -6.05 -16.85
CA THR A 225 25.01 -6.69 -16.91
C THR A 225 24.87 -8.18 -17.19
N SER A 226 25.92 -8.82 -17.75
CA SER A 226 25.90 -10.27 -17.99
C SER A 226 25.64 -11.06 -16.70
N ALA A 227 26.23 -10.64 -15.57
CA ALA A 227 25.97 -11.22 -14.25
C ALA A 227 24.47 -11.15 -13.86
N ASN A 228 23.80 -10.02 -14.12
CA ASN A 228 22.38 -9.85 -13.79
C ASN A 228 21.45 -10.64 -14.72
N PHE A 229 21.83 -10.83 -15.98
CA PHE A 229 21.13 -11.72 -16.89
C PHE A 229 21.29 -13.19 -16.48
N ALA A 230 22.52 -13.61 -16.17
CA ALA A 230 22.83 -14.96 -15.70
C ALA A 230 22.08 -15.31 -14.40
N TRP A 231 22.04 -14.39 -13.43
CA TRP A 231 21.28 -14.55 -12.19
C TRP A 231 19.77 -14.76 -12.41
N ARG A 232 19.23 -14.24 -13.52
CA ARG A 232 17.83 -14.43 -13.94
C ARG A 232 17.62 -15.64 -14.85
N GLY A 233 18.63 -16.49 -15.03
CA GLY A 233 18.58 -17.68 -15.88
C GLY A 233 18.62 -17.39 -17.38
N VAL A 234 18.98 -16.18 -17.80
CA VAL A 234 19.18 -15.85 -19.21
C VAL A 234 20.60 -16.29 -19.61
N LYS A 235 20.70 -17.14 -20.64
CA LYS A 235 22.00 -17.56 -21.19
C LYS A 235 22.66 -16.36 -21.86
N VAL A 236 23.81 -15.94 -21.32
CA VAL A 236 24.63 -14.85 -21.83
C VAL A 236 26.10 -15.26 -21.83
N ILE A 237 26.89 -14.60 -22.66
CA ILE A 237 28.35 -14.68 -22.58
C ILE A 237 28.75 -13.88 -21.33
N GLY A 238 29.44 -14.54 -20.38
CA GLY A 238 29.82 -13.92 -19.10
C GLY A 238 30.78 -12.75 -19.27
N ALA A 239 31.72 -12.88 -20.22
CA ALA A 239 32.78 -11.92 -20.47
C ALA A 239 32.24 -10.53 -20.88
N CYS A 240 32.87 -9.49 -20.33
CA CYS A 240 32.59 -8.10 -20.66
C CYS A 240 32.80 -7.83 -22.15
N LEU A 241 31.78 -7.25 -22.79
CA LEU A 241 31.80 -6.92 -24.23
C LEU A 241 32.86 -5.87 -24.61
N TRP A 242 33.37 -5.12 -23.64
CA TRP A 242 34.34 -4.04 -23.90
C TRP A 242 35.78 -4.49 -23.73
N CYS A 243 36.09 -5.24 -22.67
CA CYS A 243 37.46 -5.69 -22.41
C CYS A 243 37.70 -7.15 -22.81
N GLY A 244 36.68 -8.01 -22.77
CA GLY A 244 36.79 -9.44 -23.05
C GLY A 244 37.54 -10.26 -22.01
N LEU A 245 37.96 -9.68 -20.88
CA LEU A 245 38.88 -10.31 -19.92
C LEU A 245 38.23 -10.86 -18.65
N GLU A 246 37.17 -10.21 -18.16
CA GLU A 246 36.49 -10.57 -16.91
C GLU A 246 34.98 -10.61 -17.13
N ASP A 247 34.24 -11.27 -16.23
CA ASP A 247 32.79 -11.28 -16.26
C ASP A 247 32.20 -9.88 -16.01
N GLU A 248 31.15 -9.54 -16.76
CA GLU A 248 30.50 -8.25 -16.64
C GLU A 248 29.55 -8.19 -15.43
N ASP A 249 30.02 -7.56 -14.36
CA ASP A 249 29.18 -7.08 -13.28
C ASP A 249 29.17 -5.55 -13.19
N LEU A 250 28.34 -4.98 -12.31
CA LEU A 250 28.20 -3.53 -12.18
C LEU A 250 29.53 -2.82 -11.86
N LEU A 251 30.36 -3.46 -11.03
CA LEU A 251 31.62 -2.88 -10.58
C LEU A 251 32.65 -2.91 -11.70
N HIS A 252 32.68 -4.01 -12.45
CA HIS A 252 33.45 -4.15 -13.66
C HIS A 252 33.04 -3.09 -14.68
N SER A 253 31.76 -3.01 -15.06
CA SER A 253 31.28 -2.08 -16.09
C SER A 253 31.54 -0.60 -15.77
N LEU A 254 31.52 -0.21 -14.49
CA LEU A 254 31.69 1.20 -14.08
C LEU A 254 33.11 1.58 -13.68
N LEU A 255 33.89 0.68 -13.07
CA LEU A 255 35.12 1.02 -12.34
C LEU A 255 36.34 0.18 -12.69
N GLN A 256 36.17 -1.13 -12.92
CA GLN A 256 37.30 -2.05 -13.08
C GLN A 256 37.64 -2.35 -14.54
N CYS A 257 36.66 -2.26 -15.44
CA CYS A 257 36.86 -2.48 -16.87
C CYS A 257 37.95 -1.56 -17.41
N HIS A 258 38.88 -2.13 -18.18
CA HIS A 258 39.96 -1.38 -18.81
C HIS A 258 39.42 -0.18 -19.61
N PHE A 259 38.35 -0.40 -20.38
CA PHE A 259 37.69 0.65 -21.14
C PHE A 259 37.11 1.76 -20.24
N ALA A 260 36.42 1.39 -19.16
CA ALA A 260 35.86 2.37 -18.21
C ALA A 260 36.96 3.23 -17.55
N ARG A 261 38.11 2.63 -17.22
CA ARG A 261 39.27 3.34 -16.68
C ARG A 261 39.86 4.33 -17.68
N LEU A 262 39.97 3.96 -18.95
CA LEU A 262 40.42 4.86 -20.02
C LEU A 262 39.50 6.08 -20.15
N VAL A 263 38.18 5.85 -20.22
CA VAL A 263 37.19 6.94 -20.32
C VAL A 263 37.24 7.85 -19.08
N SER A 264 37.38 7.26 -17.89
CA SER A 264 37.52 8.01 -16.65
C SER A 264 38.77 8.91 -16.67
N GLY A 265 39.91 8.39 -17.11
CA GLY A 265 41.16 9.14 -17.22
C GLY A 265 41.08 10.35 -18.16
N LEU A 266 40.26 10.25 -19.21
CA LEU A 266 40.01 11.36 -20.15
C LEU A 266 39.02 12.40 -19.62
N SER A 267 38.23 12.08 -18.59
CA SER A 267 37.15 12.93 -18.10
C SER A 267 37.60 14.04 -17.13
N HIS A 268 38.88 14.08 -16.74
CA HIS A 268 39.44 14.97 -15.70
C HIS A 268 38.68 14.99 -14.35
N LEU A 269 37.78 14.03 -14.12
CA LEU A 269 37.06 13.88 -12.86
C LEU A 269 37.92 13.07 -11.88
N PRO A 270 37.97 13.44 -10.59
CA PRO A 270 38.74 12.72 -9.57
C PRO A 270 38.00 11.43 -9.18
N TRP A 271 38.04 10.42 -10.06
CA TRP A 271 37.54 9.09 -9.76
C TRP A 271 38.62 8.29 -9.04
N SER A 272 38.31 7.77 -7.84
CA SER A 272 39.13 6.74 -7.21
C SER A 272 38.86 5.40 -7.90
N HIS A 273 39.88 4.78 -8.49
CA HIS A 273 39.78 3.42 -9.01
C HIS A 273 39.70 2.36 -7.90
N ASP A 274 39.90 2.79 -6.65
CA ASP A 274 39.56 2.01 -5.47
C ASP A 274 38.04 1.96 -5.34
N ALA A 275 37.46 0.78 -5.58
CA ALA A 275 36.11 0.50 -5.12
C ALA A 275 36.05 0.80 -3.61
N PRO A 276 35.06 1.57 -3.12
CA PRO A 276 34.83 1.75 -1.69
C PRO A 276 34.89 0.38 -1.00
N SER A 277 35.46 0.29 0.21
CA SER A 277 35.59 -0.98 0.95
C SER A 277 34.26 -1.76 1.02
N ALA A 278 33.13 -1.05 1.05
CA ALA A 278 31.77 -1.58 0.97
C ALA A 278 31.40 -2.33 -0.35
N MET A 279 32.12 -2.08 -1.45
CA MET A 279 31.93 -2.74 -2.76
C MET A 279 32.94 -3.89 -2.99
N ARG A 280 34.01 -4.00 -2.18
CA ARG A 280 35.10 -4.99 -2.36
C ARG A 280 34.79 -6.40 -1.87
N GLU A 281 33.80 -6.60 -0.99
CA GLU A 281 33.42 -7.95 -0.50
C GLU A 281 32.83 -8.88 -1.59
N LYS A 282 32.61 -8.30 -2.78
CA LYS A 282 32.38 -8.85 -4.12
C LYS A 282 33.21 -10.07 -4.55
N GLY A 283 34.48 -9.78 -4.78
CA GLY A 283 35.31 -10.51 -5.74
C GLY A 283 35.72 -11.92 -5.31
N HIS A 284 35.48 -12.28 -4.04
CA HIS A 284 35.94 -13.56 -3.49
C HIS A 284 34.86 -14.65 -3.41
N ARG A 285 33.58 -14.36 -3.64
CA ARG A 285 32.50 -15.36 -3.50
C ARG A 285 31.96 -15.95 -4.81
N MET A 286 32.54 -15.62 -5.96
CA MET A 286 32.27 -16.35 -7.22
C MET A 286 33.25 -17.50 -7.48
N ALA A 287 34.36 -17.60 -6.73
CA ALA A 287 35.36 -18.66 -6.88
C ALA A 287 35.07 -19.95 -6.07
N SER A 288 33.94 -20.01 -5.37
CA SER A 288 33.56 -21.18 -4.55
C SER A 288 32.10 -21.57 -4.75
N SER A 289 31.81 -22.18 -5.91
CA SER A 289 30.73 -23.16 -5.99
C SER A 289 31.33 -24.52 -5.59
N PRO A 290 30.77 -25.24 -4.61
CA PRO A 290 31.14 -26.63 -4.40
C PRO A 290 30.63 -27.47 -5.58
N GLN A 291 31.45 -28.44 -5.98
CA GLN A 291 31.10 -29.53 -6.90
C GLN A 291 29.90 -30.33 -6.41
#